data_AF-A0A1E3AJY3-F1
#
_entry.id   AF-A0A1E3AJY3-F1
#
_cell.length_a   1.000
_cell.length_b   1.000
_cell.length_c   1.000
_cell.angle_alpha   90.00
_cell.angle_beta   90.00
_cell.angle_gamma   90.00
#
_symmetry.space_group_name_H-M   'P 1'
#
loop_
_entity.id
_entity.type
_entity.pdbx_description
1 polymer ?
#
loop_
_entity_poly.entity_id
_entity_poly.type
_entity_poly.pdbx_seq_one_letter_code
_entity_poly.pdbx_strand_id
1 'polypeptide(L)'
;MKQENKNKGFTLVEMIVVIVIIGILLAILVPGLFKYIKKAKDQQALIECRAVVTAAQAEALELSGKNKFIPYEFTTPNFLTKICSEAGVTGSVTYGINFSESPDTEISYLEYKTKGDIIVAYDINTNVLYYIKESINLSDMNNRLHNYGESFDKDFGTNYKKWNDARDKYFNTDEALLTQNEIKLLTERTTLTEEKLGSLRWLPCRYQNEDSTYEHYFVATDKSGQFNVSLVYYNGAYYYFQGNNGKTGASSMTDANASTIEKLKEAASNADDLSNVKDKWIRIDK
;
A
#
# COMPACT_ATOMS: atom_id res chain seq x y z
N MET A 1 -75.99 28.29 -10.62
CA MET A 1 -74.73 28.25 -11.39
C MET A 1 -73.90 27.10 -10.84
N LYS A 2 -73.63 26.05 -11.65
CA LYS A 2 -72.87 24.86 -11.23
C LYS A 2 -71.41 25.08 -11.64
N GLN A 3 -70.50 25.21 -10.68
CA GLN A 3 -69.06 25.29 -10.93
C GLN A 3 -68.55 23.88 -11.27
N GLU A 4 -68.08 23.68 -12.49
CA GLU A 4 -67.35 22.48 -12.88
C GLU A 4 -65.89 22.61 -12.41
N ASN A 5 -65.52 21.87 -11.37
CA ASN A 5 -64.14 21.74 -10.94
C ASN A 5 -63.37 20.91 -11.98
N LYS A 6 -62.66 21.59 -12.89
CA LYS A 6 -61.70 20.98 -13.82
C LYS A 6 -60.44 20.56 -13.07
N ASN A 7 -60.52 19.46 -12.33
CA ASN A 7 -59.34 18.80 -11.77
C ASN A 7 -58.56 18.15 -12.91
N LYS A 8 -57.65 18.91 -13.54
CA LYS A 8 -56.67 18.35 -14.48
C LYS A 8 -55.67 17.50 -13.68
N GLY A 9 -55.92 16.20 -13.62
CA GLY A 9 -54.95 15.24 -13.10
C GLY A 9 -53.68 15.22 -13.96
N PHE A 10 -52.53 15.02 -13.31
CA PHE A 10 -51.24 14.86 -13.98
C PHE A 10 -51.29 13.64 -14.91
N THR A 11 -50.76 13.75 -16.13
CA THR A 11 -50.74 12.62 -17.06
C THR A 11 -49.56 11.69 -16.76
N LEU A 12 -49.74 10.38 -16.99
CA LEU A 12 -48.66 9.40 -16.82
C LEU A 12 -47.45 9.73 -17.71
N VAL A 13 -47.71 10.31 -18.89
CA VAL A 13 -46.66 10.70 -19.83
C VAL A 13 -45.77 11.79 -19.24
N GLU A 14 -46.34 12.81 -18.60
CA GLU A 14 -45.56 13.88 -17.97
C GLU A 14 -44.66 13.34 -16.85
N MET A 15 -45.11 12.33 -16.10
CA MET A 15 -44.28 11.70 -15.06
C MET A 15 -43.13 10.88 -15.64
N ILE A 16 -43.33 10.17 -16.76
CA ILE A 16 -42.26 9.39 -17.41
C ILE A 16 -41.16 10.32 -17.93
N VAL A 17 -41.52 11.44 -18.57
CA VAL A 17 -40.53 12.41 -19.08
C VAL A 17 -39.68 12.99 -17.95
N VAL A 18 -40.29 13.31 -16.81
CA VAL A 18 -39.57 13.83 -15.64
C VAL A 18 -38.58 12.79 -15.08
N ILE A 19 -39.00 11.53 -14.94
CA ILE A 19 -38.12 10.44 -14.47
C ILE A 19 -36.95 10.23 -15.42
N VAL A 20 -37.18 10.28 -16.74
CA VAL A 20 -36.12 10.14 -17.75
C VAL A 20 -35.10 11.26 -17.63
N ILE A 21 -35.54 12.53 -17.50
CA ILE A 21 -34.63 13.67 -17.33
C ILE A 21 -33.82 13.53 -16.03
N ILE A 22 -34.46 13.19 -14.90
CA ILE A 22 -33.77 12.95 -13.63
C ILE A 22 -32.74 11.81 -13.77
N GLY A 23 -33.08 10.74 -14.47
CA GLY A 23 -32.18 9.61 -14.72
C GLY A 23 -30.92 10.00 -15.49
N ILE A 24 -31.05 10.80 -16.54
CA ILE A 24 -29.92 11.31 -17.33
C ILE A 24 -29.02 12.22 -16.47
N LEU A 25 -29.61 13.11 -15.67
CA LEU A 25 -28.85 14.01 -14.80
C LEU A 25 -28.07 13.24 -13.73
N LEU A 26 -28.69 12.24 -13.10
CA LEU A 26 -28.02 11.40 -12.10
C LEU A 26 -26.86 10.59 -12.71
N ALA A 27 -27.03 10.06 -13.92
CA ALA A 27 -26.00 9.26 -14.59
C ALA A 27 -24.69 10.04 -14.80
N ILE A 28 -24.77 11.34 -15.09
CA ILE A 28 -23.59 12.19 -15.31
C ILE A 28 -22.99 12.66 -13.97
N LEU A 29 -23.82 12.91 -12.97
CA LEU A 29 -23.41 13.54 -11.70
C LEU A 29 -22.75 12.56 -10.71
N VAL A 30 -23.26 11.34 -10.61
CA VAL A 30 -22.83 10.35 -9.61
C VAL A 30 -21.33 9.98 -9.70
N PRO A 31 -20.72 9.73 -10.88
CA PRO A 31 -19.30 9.36 -10.98
C PRO A 31 -18.35 10.45 -10.45
N GLY A 32 -18.66 11.72 -10.69
CA GLY A 32 -17.86 12.85 -10.21
C GLY A 32 -17.89 12.99 -8.68
N LEU A 33 -19.04 12.70 -8.07
CA LEU A 33 -19.24 12.84 -6.63
C LEU A 33 -18.41 11.84 -5.80
N PHE A 34 -18.20 10.62 -6.30
CA PHE A 34 -17.40 9.60 -5.58
C PHE A 34 -15.95 10.03 -5.33
N LYS A 35 -15.33 10.77 -6.27
CA LYS A 35 -13.97 11.29 -6.10
C LYS A 35 -13.88 12.30 -4.96
N TYR A 36 -14.86 13.20 -4.85
CA TYR A 36 -14.91 14.19 -3.78
C TYR A 36 -15.21 13.55 -2.43
N ILE A 37 -16.10 12.55 -2.38
CA ILE A 37 -16.37 11.79 -1.16
C ILE A 37 -15.10 11.07 -0.70
N LYS A 38 -14.37 10.41 -1.60
CA LYS A 38 -13.10 9.75 -1.25
C LYS A 38 -12.10 10.76 -0.69
N LYS A 39 -11.88 11.88 -1.39
CA LYS A 39 -10.96 12.94 -0.92
C LYS A 39 -11.37 13.51 0.44
N ALA A 40 -12.66 13.69 0.68
CA ALA A 40 -13.16 14.17 1.97
C ALA A 40 -12.91 13.15 3.09
N LYS A 41 -13.13 11.85 2.82
CA LYS A 41 -12.82 10.77 3.77
C LYS A 41 -11.32 10.66 4.06
N ASP A 42 -10.49 10.78 3.02
CA ASP A 42 -9.03 10.77 3.13
C ASP A 42 -8.55 11.94 4.02
N GLN A 43 -9.08 13.14 3.79
CA GLN A 43 -8.77 14.32 4.62
C GLN A 43 -9.25 14.16 6.05
N GLN A 44 -10.46 13.63 6.25
CA GLN A 44 -11.01 13.34 7.57
C GLN A 44 -10.12 12.34 8.33
N ALA A 45 -9.65 11.28 7.66
CA ALA A 45 -8.76 10.28 8.25
C ALA A 45 -7.43 10.91 8.74
N LEU A 46 -6.84 11.79 7.93
CA LEU A 46 -5.62 12.51 8.30
C LEU A 46 -5.83 13.42 9.52
N ILE A 47 -6.98 14.08 9.61
CA ILE A 47 -7.33 14.95 10.74
C ILE A 47 -7.49 14.12 12.02
N GLU A 48 -8.20 13.00 11.94
CA GLU A 48 -8.40 12.11 13.09
C GLU A 48 -7.05 11.54 13.59
N CYS A 49 -6.18 11.08 12.69
CA CYS A 49 -4.86 10.60 13.08
C CYS A 49 -4.04 11.69 13.78
N ARG A 50 -4.00 12.92 13.25
CA ARG A 50 -3.32 14.06 13.89
C ARG A 50 -3.85 14.35 15.30
N ALA A 51 -5.16 14.26 15.50
CA ALA A 51 -5.77 14.43 16.81
C ALA A 51 -5.28 13.35 17.79
N VAL A 52 -5.18 12.10 17.33
CA VAL A 52 -4.62 11.00 18.13
C VAL A 52 -3.15 11.22 18.47
N VAL A 53 -2.31 11.65 17.52
CA VAL A 53 -0.90 11.97 17.79
C VAL A 53 -0.78 13.06 18.84
N THR A 54 -1.59 14.11 18.72
CA THR A 54 -1.57 15.23 19.65
C THR A 54 -2.00 14.81 21.06
N ALA A 55 -3.07 14.02 21.18
CA ALA A 55 -3.54 13.49 22.47
C ALA A 55 -2.49 12.57 23.11
N ALA A 56 -1.91 11.65 22.33
CA ALA A 56 -0.86 10.76 22.79
C ALA A 56 0.39 11.52 23.25
N GLN A 57 0.82 12.53 22.48
CA GLN A 57 2.00 13.34 22.80
C GLN A 57 1.78 14.15 24.09
N ALA A 58 0.58 14.70 24.27
CA ALA A 58 0.22 15.43 25.48
C ALA A 58 0.25 14.52 26.72
N GLU A 59 -0.34 13.32 26.63
CA GLU A 59 -0.33 12.35 27.73
C GLU A 59 1.09 11.87 28.06
N ALA A 60 1.92 11.61 27.04
CA ALA A 60 3.32 11.21 27.24
C ALA A 60 4.12 12.27 28.00
N LEU A 61 3.95 13.55 27.62
CA LEU A 61 4.60 14.67 28.30
C LEU A 61 4.08 14.86 29.73
N GLU A 62 2.76 14.72 29.95
CA GLU A 62 2.18 14.80 31.29
C GLU A 62 2.71 13.70 32.22
N LEU A 63 2.77 12.46 31.74
CA LEU A 63 3.32 11.33 32.50
C LEU A 63 4.82 11.51 32.76
N SER A 64 5.56 12.03 31.79
CA SER A 64 7.00 12.31 31.94
C SER A 64 7.24 13.37 33.01
N GLY A 65 6.48 14.46 33.00
CA GLY A 65 6.53 15.49 34.05
C GLY A 65 6.18 14.97 35.45
N LYS A 66 5.50 13.83 35.55
CA LYS A 66 5.17 13.13 36.81
C LYS A 66 6.13 11.98 37.16
N ASN A 67 7.19 11.75 36.39
CA ASN A 67 8.07 10.57 36.48
C ASN A 67 7.30 9.23 36.43
N LYS A 68 6.24 9.16 35.61
CA LYS A 68 5.39 7.98 35.42
C LYS A 68 5.33 7.53 33.96
N PHE A 69 6.17 8.10 33.10
CA PHE A 69 6.19 7.72 31.70
C PHE A 69 6.76 6.32 31.52
N ILE A 70 5.95 5.43 30.95
CA ILE A 70 6.32 4.06 30.63
C ILE A 70 5.87 3.81 29.17
N PRO A 71 6.80 3.80 28.18
CA PRO A 71 6.45 3.62 26.77
C PRO A 71 5.58 2.40 26.50
N TYR A 72 5.80 1.30 27.22
CA TYR A 72 5.04 0.06 27.04
C TYR A 72 3.54 0.22 27.30
N GLU A 73 3.10 1.13 28.19
CA GLU A 73 1.67 1.34 28.48
C GLU A 73 0.90 1.81 27.24
N PHE A 74 1.56 2.58 26.36
CA PHE A 74 1.02 3.08 25.09
C PHE A 74 0.86 1.99 24.01
N THR A 75 1.15 0.73 24.33
CA THR A 75 0.84 -0.43 23.48
C THR A 75 -0.39 -1.20 23.98
N THR A 76 -0.89 -0.87 25.18
CA THR A 76 -1.98 -1.62 25.80
C THR A 76 -3.35 -1.17 25.30
N PRO A 77 -4.31 -2.08 25.07
CA PRO A 77 -5.62 -1.72 24.51
C PRO A 77 -6.40 -0.68 25.32
N ASN A 78 -6.33 -0.75 26.65
CA ASN A 78 -7.03 0.19 27.53
C ASN A 78 -6.47 1.62 27.39
N PHE A 79 -5.15 1.75 27.32
CA PHE A 79 -4.49 3.04 27.19
C PHE A 79 -4.76 3.65 25.81
N LEU A 80 -4.66 2.84 24.75
CA LEU A 80 -4.99 3.27 23.39
C LEU A 80 -6.44 3.75 23.26
N THR A 81 -7.38 3.08 23.93
CA THR A 81 -8.79 3.48 23.97
C THR A 81 -8.97 4.82 24.68
N LYS A 82 -8.27 5.05 25.80
CA LYS A 82 -8.25 6.34 26.50
C LYS A 82 -7.77 7.46 25.55
N ILE A 83 -6.63 7.28 24.90
CA ILE A 83 -6.09 8.27 23.94
C ILE A 83 -7.08 8.58 22.82
N CYS A 84 -7.70 7.56 22.23
CA CYS A 84 -8.69 7.77 21.16
C CYS A 84 -9.92 8.55 21.67
N SER A 85 -10.37 8.26 22.90
CA SER A 85 -11.46 8.99 23.53
C SER A 85 -11.10 10.45 23.80
N GLU A 86 -9.88 10.73 24.26
CA GLU A 86 -9.39 12.09 24.52
C GLU A 86 -9.19 12.89 23.23
N ALA A 87 -8.75 12.22 22.15
CA ALA A 87 -8.69 12.80 20.83
C ALA A 87 -10.08 13.07 20.21
N GLY A 88 -11.17 12.60 20.84
CA GLY A 88 -12.53 12.77 20.34
C GLY A 88 -12.81 12.00 19.05
N VAL A 89 -12.05 10.92 18.80
CA VAL A 89 -12.17 10.12 17.57
C VAL A 89 -12.87 8.79 17.86
N THR A 90 -13.34 8.13 16.79
CA THR A 90 -14.12 6.89 16.92
C THR A 90 -13.47 5.66 16.30
N GLY A 91 -12.29 5.82 15.69
CA GLY A 91 -11.45 4.73 15.21
C GLY A 91 -10.55 4.17 16.31
N SER A 92 -9.47 3.50 15.90
CA SER A 92 -8.57 2.79 16.82
C SER A 92 -7.12 2.87 16.38
N VAL A 93 -6.19 2.83 17.34
CA VAL A 93 -4.76 2.60 17.08
C VAL A 93 -4.48 1.10 16.93
N THR A 94 -3.73 0.69 15.90
CA THR A 94 -3.59 -0.74 15.51
C THR A 94 -2.45 -1.48 16.24
N TYR A 95 -1.27 -0.88 16.37
CA TYR A 95 -0.05 -1.57 16.82
C TYR A 95 0.60 -0.98 18.08
N GLY A 96 -0.06 0.00 18.71
CA GLY A 96 0.53 0.82 19.76
C GLY A 96 1.13 2.13 19.23
N ILE A 97 1.64 2.93 20.15
CA ILE A 97 2.36 4.18 19.86
C ILE A 97 3.81 3.98 20.27
N ASN A 98 4.72 4.16 19.31
CA ASN A 98 6.15 4.02 19.50
C ASN A 98 6.77 5.39 19.74
N PHE A 99 7.86 5.41 20.51
CA PHE A 99 8.61 6.61 20.85
C PHE A 99 10.02 6.57 20.28
N SER A 100 10.68 7.72 20.18
CA SER A 100 12.09 7.81 19.77
C SER A 100 13.00 7.43 20.94
N GLU A 101 14.27 7.14 20.67
CA GLU A 101 15.25 6.84 21.72
C GLU A 101 15.66 8.09 22.51
N SER A 102 15.57 9.27 21.87
CA SER A 102 15.87 10.56 22.49
C SER A 102 15.27 11.71 21.66
N PRO A 103 14.39 12.55 22.23
CA PRO A 103 13.82 12.42 23.57
C PRO A 103 12.82 11.25 23.65
N ASP A 104 12.87 10.48 24.74
CA ASP A 104 12.07 9.26 24.95
C ASP A 104 10.54 9.46 24.94
N THR A 105 10.08 10.70 24.96
CA THR A 105 8.67 11.10 24.92
C THR A 105 8.20 11.55 23.54
N GLU A 106 9.10 11.73 22.57
CA GLU A 106 8.70 12.06 21.20
C GLU A 106 8.16 10.80 20.52
N ILE A 107 6.94 10.90 20.01
CA ILE A 107 6.35 9.80 19.25
C ILE A 107 7.13 9.63 17.94
N SER A 108 7.60 8.41 17.69
CA SER A 108 8.29 8.05 16.45
C SER A 108 7.35 7.45 15.41
N TYR A 109 6.37 6.65 15.85
CA TYR A 109 5.48 5.94 14.96
C TYR A 109 4.12 5.62 15.59
N LEU A 110 3.04 5.78 14.83
CA LEU A 110 1.75 5.16 15.14
C LEU A 110 0.89 4.94 13.89
N GLU A 111 -0.07 4.04 14.00
CA GLU A 111 -1.10 3.83 12.98
C GLU A 111 -2.49 4.00 13.56
N TYR A 112 -3.29 4.86 12.93
CA TYR A 112 -4.68 5.07 13.27
C TYR A 112 -5.59 4.56 12.16
N LYS A 113 -6.55 3.71 12.51
CA LYS A 113 -7.58 3.18 11.62
C LYS A 113 -8.91 3.86 11.91
N THR A 114 -9.45 4.57 10.92
CA THR A 114 -10.80 5.17 10.99
C THR A 114 -11.90 4.10 10.99
N LYS A 115 -13.13 4.49 11.36
CA LYS A 115 -14.32 3.63 11.16
C LYS A 115 -14.59 3.26 9.70
N GLY A 116 -14.10 4.07 8.75
CA GLY A 116 -14.22 3.82 7.32
C GLY A 116 -13.12 2.92 6.75
N ASP A 117 -12.37 2.22 7.62
CA ASP A 117 -11.24 1.34 7.29
C ASP A 117 -10.04 2.00 6.61
N ILE A 118 -10.00 3.33 6.52
CA ILE A 118 -8.81 4.08 6.08
C ILE A 118 -7.79 4.08 7.22
N ILE A 119 -6.54 3.72 6.91
CA ILE A 119 -5.44 3.73 7.88
C ILE A 119 -4.53 4.89 7.56
N VAL A 120 -4.08 5.59 8.59
CA VAL A 120 -3.12 6.69 8.49
C VAL A 120 -1.97 6.39 9.42
N ALA A 121 -0.77 6.40 8.87
CA ALA A 121 0.45 6.30 9.65
C ALA A 121 1.01 7.70 9.92
N TYR A 122 1.52 7.86 11.13
CA TYR A 122 2.45 8.91 11.49
C TYR A 122 3.84 8.31 11.65
N ASP A 123 4.85 8.86 10.97
CA ASP A 123 6.22 8.34 11.00
C ASP A 123 7.24 9.48 10.84
N ILE A 124 8.07 9.68 11.87
CA ILE A 124 9.09 10.73 11.89
C ILE A 124 10.24 10.47 10.92
N ASN A 125 10.44 9.21 10.49
CA ASN A 125 11.55 8.82 9.62
C ASN A 125 11.24 9.03 8.14
N THR A 126 10.05 9.55 7.82
CA THR A 126 9.61 9.77 6.45
C THR A 126 9.58 11.26 6.09
N ASN A 127 9.77 11.57 4.81
CA ASN A 127 9.68 12.94 4.30
C ASN A 127 8.27 13.55 4.45
N VAL A 128 7.24 12.72 4.66
CA VAL A 128 5.86 13.13 4.86
C VAL A 128 5.34 12.48 6.14
N LEU A 129 5.34 13.25 7.23
CA LEU A 129 5.01 12.78 8.57
C LEU A 129 3.67 12.03 8.68
N TYR A 130 2.67 12.39 7.86
CA TYR A 130 1.36 11.76 7.86
C TYR A 130 1.03 11.26 6.46
N TYR A 131 0.81 9.96 6.32
CA TYR A 131 0.41 9.38 5.06
C TYR A 131 -0.71 8.37 5.27
N ILE A 132 -1.68 8.37 4.36
CA ILE A 132 -2.70 7.34 4.32
C ILE A 132 -2.00 6.05 3.89
N LYS A 133 -1.95 5.09 4.81
CA LYS A 133 -1.72 3.70 4.44
C LYS A 133 -2.99 3.28 3.73
N GLU A 134 -2.92 3.15 2.42
CA GLU A 134 -4.03 2.61 1.64
C GLU A 134 -4.52 1.35 2.37
N SER A 135 -5.77 1.42 2.85
CA SER A 135 -6.43 0.45 3.73
C SER A 135 -5.94 -0.96 3.42
N ILE A 136 -5.38 -1.66 4.42
CA ILE A 136 -4.85 -3.03 4.37
C ILE A 136 -5.40 -3.77 3.16
N ASN A 137 -4.64 -3.69 2.09
CA ASN A 137 -4.56 -4.79 1.18
C ASN A 137 -3.37 -5.57 1.73
N LEU A 138 -3.48 -6.90 1.85
CA LEU A 138 -2.38 -7.78 2.24
C LEU A 138 -1.26 -7.80 1.17
N SER A 139 -0.90 -6.61 0.67
CA SER A 139 -0.22 -6.35 -0.59
C SER A 139 0.44 -4.97 -0.63
N ASP A 140 0.75 -4.34 0.51
CA ASP A 140 1.84 -3.38 0.46
C ASP A 140 3.11 -4.20 0.36
N MET A 141 3.65 -4.25 -0.85
CA MET A 141 4.76 -5.14 -1.17
C MET A 141 6.01 -4.79 -0.35
N ASN A 142 6.14 -3.55 0.12
CA ASN A 142 7.16 -3.18 1.11
C ASN A 142 6.95 -3.89 2.45
N ASN A 143 5.71 -3.98 2.95
CA ASN A 143 5.41 -4.70 4.19
C ASN A 143 5.52 -6.21 4.02
N ARG A 144 5.12 -6.75 2.86
CA ARG A 144 5.41 -8.17 2.52
C ARG A 144 6.91 -8.40 2.61
N LEU A 145 7.69 -7.61 1.88
CA LEU A 145 9.15 -7.74 1.82
C LEU A 145 9.82 -7.54 3.18
N HIS A 146 9.39 -6.55 3.95
CA HIS A 146 9.90 -6.25 5.29
C HIS A 146 9.55 -7.35 6.30
N ASN A 147 8.30 -7.82 6.35
CA ASN A 147 7.89 -8.91 7.23
C ASN A 147 8.65 -10.21 6.93
N TYR A 148 8.98 -10.47 5.65
CA TYR A 148 9.90 -11.58 5.33
C TYR A 148 11.34 -11.25 5.75
N GLY A 149 11.87 -10.07 5.43
CA GLY A 149 13.24 -9.69 5.81
C GLY A 149 13.50 -9.81 7.31
N GLU A 150 12.65 -9.21 8.15
CA GLU A 150 12.82 -9.21 9.62
C GLU A 150 12.68 -10.60 10.25
N SER A 151 11.78 -11.43 9.73
CA SER A 151 11.62 -12.82 10.20
C SER A 151 12.83 -13.68 9.88
N PHE A 152 13.67 -13.28 8.91
CA PHE A 152 14.81 -14.05 8.43
C PHE A 152 16.14 -13.56 9.00
N ASP A 153 16.30 -12.24 9.16
CA ASP A 153 17.51 -11.63 9.71
C ASP A 153 17.69 -11.93 11.20
N LYS A 154 16.59 -12.14 11.94
CA LYS A 154 16.63 -12.47 13.39
C LYS A 154 17.11 -13.88 13.71
N ASP A 155 16.93 -14.85 12.81
CA ASP A 155 17.17 -16.26 13.16
C ASP A 155 18.37 -16.92 12.48
N PHE A 156 18.82 -16.51 11.26
CA PHE A 156 19.66 -17.43 10.46
C PHE A 156 20.81 -16.91 9.58
N GLY A 157 21.23 -15.64 9.61
CA GLY A 157 22.51 -15.17 9.03
C GLY A 157 22.98 -15.86 7.71
N THR A 158 24.27 -16.23 7.62
CA THR A 158 24.95 -16.76 6.41
C THR A 158 24.52 -18.17 5.95
N ASN A 159 23.48 -18.79 6.52
CA ASN A 159 23.11 -20.18 6.20
C ASN A 159 22.21 -20.27 4.94
N TYR A 160 22.85 -20.55 3.79
CA TYR A 160 22.18 -20.65 2.48
C TYR A 160 21.05 -21.69 2.41
N LYS A 161 21.13 -22.79 3.17
CA LYS A 161 20.09 -23.83 3.15
C LYS A 161 18.81 -23.35 3.83
N LYS A 162 18.94 -22.72 5.01
CA LYS A 162 17.80 -22.19 5.75
C LYS A 162 17.11 -21.04 5.00
N TRP A 163 17.89 -20.24 4.27
CA TRP A 163 17.38 -19.26 3.33
C TRP A 163 16.44 -19.89 2.29
N ASN A 164 16.90 -20.92 1.59
CA ASN A 164 16.09 -21.61 0.58
C ASN A 164 14.84 -22.26 1.18
N ASP A 165 14.96 -22.94 2.33
CA ASP A 165 13.83 -23.60 2.98
C ASP A 165 12.71 -22.61 3.34
N ALA A 166 13.08 -21.43 3.86
CA ALA A 166 12.12 -20.42 4.28
C ALA A 166 11.57 -19.61 3.08
N ARG A 167 12.39 -19.34 2.06
CA ARG A 167 11.94 -18.80 0.77
C ARG A 167 10.88 -19.70 0.14
N ASP A 168 11.15 -21.01 0.07
CA ASP A 168 10.25 -21.99 -0.52
C ASP A 168 8.97 -22.13 0.31
N LYS A 169 9.06 -22.04 1.64
CA LYS A 169 7.89 -22.01 2.53
C LYS A 169 6.96 -20.84 2.18
N TYR A 170 7.49 -19.62 2.04
CA TYR A 170 6.68 -18.46 1.63
C TYR A 170 6.13 -18.62 0.21
N PHE A 171 6.95 -19.04 -0.75
CA PHE A 171 6.54 -19.16 -2.16
C PHE A 171 5.31 -20.08 -2.36
N ASN A 172 5.15 -21.06 -1.47
CA ASN A 172 4.05 -22.00 -1.46
C ASN A 172 2.78 -21.49 -0.74
N THR A 173 2.79 -20.31 -0.11
CA THR A 173 1.59 -19.71 0.50
C THR A 173 0.74 -18.96 -0.54
N ASP A 174 -0.49 -18.63 -0.17
CA ASP A 174 -1.34 -17.74 -0.98
C ASP A 174 -0.88 -16.28 -0.88
N GLU A 175 -0.12 -15.92 0.17
CA GLU A 175 0.50 -14.61 0.31
C GLU A 175 1.55 -14.34 -0.75
N ALA A 176 2.08 -15.34 -1.44
CA ALA A 176 3.00 -15.16 -2.57
C ALA A 176 2.28 -14.76 -3.86
N LEU A 177 0.96 -14.92 -3.97
CA LEU A 177 0.22 -14.55 -5.17
C LEU A 177 0.21 -13.02 -5.38
N LEU A 178 0.07 -12.62 -6.65
CA LEU A 178 -0.22 -11.21 -6.99
C LEU A 178 -1.68 -10.93 -6.60
N THR A 179 -1.91 -9.80 -5.95
CA THR A 179 -3.26 -9.33 -5.63
C THR A 179 -3.96 -8.72 -6.83
N GLN A 180 -5.28 -8.59 -6.73
CA GLN A 180 -6.09 -8.00 -7.80
C GLN A 180 -5.69 -6.56 -8.15
N ASN A 181 -5.23 -5.79 -7.16
CA ASN A 181 -4.74 -4.43 -7.38
C ASN A 181 -3.42 -4.43 -8.16
N GLU A 182 -2.49 -5.33 -7.82
CA GLU A 182 -1.24 -5.52 -8.55
C GLU A 182 -1.50 -5.94 -9.99
N ILE A 183 -2.38 -6.93 -10.19
CA ILE A 183 -2.74 -7.42 -11.52
C ILE A 183 -3.31 -6.29 -12.37
N LYS A 184 -4.23 -5.50 -11.82
CA LYS A 184 -4.83 -4.35 -12.53
C LYS A 184 -3.77 -3.32 -12.91
N LEU A 185 -2.95 -2.87 -11.94
CA LEU A 185 -1.88 -1.90 -12.17
C LEU A 185 -0.91 -2.39 -13.25
N LEU A 186 -0.45 -3.63 -13.15
CA LEU A 186 0.55 -4.18 -14.05
C LEU A 186 -0.02 -4.43 -15.45
N THR A 187 -1.31 -4.77 -15.58
CA THR A 187 -1.98 -4.89 -16.88
C THR A 187 -2.06 -3.53 -17.59
N GLU A 188 -2.28 -2.45 -16.84
CA GLU A 188 -2.33 -1.08 -17.42
C GLU A 188 -0.93 -0.54 -17.81
N ARG A 189 0.14 -1.06 -17.21
CA ARG A 189 1.51 -0.52 -17.33
C ARG A 189 2.50 -1.42 -18.05
N THR A 190 2.10 -2.64 -18.40
CA THR A 190 2.93 -3.62 -19.09
C THR A 190 2.15 -4.25 -20.25
N THR A 191 2.79 -5.11 -21.05
CA THR A 191 2.09 -5.87 -22.10
C THR A 191 1.65 -7.26 -21.63
N LEU A 192 1.66 -7.53 -20.33
CA LEU A 192 1.24 -8.82 -19.75
C LEU A 192 -0.28 -8.88 -19.63
N THR A 193 -0.85 -10.08 -19.83
CA THR A 193 -2.28 -10.32 -19.65
C THR A 193 -2.62 -10.58 -18.19
N GLU A 194 -3.87 -10.28 -17.79
CA GLU A 194 -4.38 -10.62 -16.45
C GLU A 194 -4.24 -12.11 -16.13
N GLU A 195 -4.49 -12.98 -17.11
CA GLU A 195 -4.31 -14.43 -16.99
C GLU A 195 -2.86 -14.79 -16.65
N LYS A 196 -1.90 -14.19 -17.36
CA LYS A 196 -0.47 -14.43 -17.11
C LYS A 196 -0.09 -13.94 -15.72
N LEU A 197 -0.49 -12.72 -15.35
CA LEU A 197 -0.19 -12.13 -14.04
C LEU A 197 -0.81 -12.93 -12.90
N GLY A 198 -2.05 -13.43 -13.06
CA GLY A 198 -2.72 -14.27 -12.08
C GLY A 198 -2.07 -15.64 -11.87
N SER A 199 -1.22 -16.09 -12.81
CA SER A 199 -0.44 -17.33 -12.67
C SER A 199 0.88 -17.15 -11.89
N LEU A 200 1.32 -15.91 -11.67
CA LEU A 200 2.61 -15.60 -11.07
C LEU A 200 2.56 -15.56 -9.54
N ARG A 201 3.73 -15.74 -8.95
CA ARG A 201 3.99 -15.65 -7.51
C ARG A 201 5.26 -14.86 -7.27
N TRP A 202 5.27 -14.05 -6.21
CA TRP A 202 6.44 -13.33 -5.74
C TRP A 202 7.37 -14.28 -5.00
N LEU A 203 8.58 -14.43 -5.52
CA LEU A 203 9.67 -15.17 -4.91
C LEU A 203 10.63 -14.17 -4.24
N PRO A 204 10.87 -14.29 -2.92
CA PRO A 204 11.86 -13.46 -2.23
C PRO A 204 13.25 -13.81 -2.72
N CYS A 205 14.01 -12.78 -3.02
CA CYS A 205 15.42 -12.85 -3.36
C CYS A 205 16.19 -11.92 -2.44
N ARG A 206 17.48 -12.21 -2.27
CA ARG A 206 18.40 -11.34 -1.55
C ARG A 206 19.59 -10.99 -2.42
N TYR A 207 20.22 -9.88 -2.10
CA TYR A 207 21.51 -9.53 -2.63
C TYR A 207 22.40 -9.05 -1.49
N GLN A 208 23.69 -9.34 -1.59
CA GLN A 208 24.68 -8.92 -0.60
C GLN A 208 25.31 -7.60 -1.04
N ASN A 209 25.25 -6.61 -0.16
CA ASN A 209 25.95 -5.34 -0.32
C ASN A 209 27.47 -5.51 -0.08
N GLU A 210 28.26 -4.51 -0.48
CA GLU A 210 29.72 -4.52 -0.30
C GLU A 210 30.14 -4.58 1.19
N ASP A 211 29.32 -4.02 2.08
CA ASP A 211 29.49 -4.06 3.54
C ASP A 211 29.06 -5.38 4.18
N SER A 212 28.75 -6.40 3.37
CA SER A 212 28.24 -7.71 3.77
C SER A 212 26.84 -7.72 4.39
N THR A 213 26.10 -6.60 4.33
CA THR A 213 24.66 -6.58 4.65
C THR A 213 23.85 -7.19 3.52
N TYR A 214 22.62 -7.61 3.82
CA TYR A 214 21.70 -8.14 2.82
C TYR A 214 20.53 -7.18 2.61
N GLU A 215 20.19 -6.97 1.35
CA GLU A 215 18.96 -6.32 0.95
C GLU A 215 18.04 -7.33 0.26
N HIS A 216 16.75 -7.13 0.45
CA HIS A 216 15.71 -8.04 -0.02
C HIS A 216 14.95 -7.40 -1.18
N TYR A 217 14.47 -8.23 -2.09
CA TYR A 217 13.59 -7.83 -3.19
C TYR A 217 12.73 -9.01 -3.64
N PHE A 218 11.74 -8.76 -4.48
CA PHE A 218 10.90 -9.83 -5.04
C PHE A 218 11.07 -9.95 -6.55
N VAL A 219 10.99 -11.18 -7.04
CA VAL A 219 10.83 -11.47 -8.47
C VAL A 219 9.54 -12.25 -8.71
N ALA A 220 8.81 -11.94 -9.78
CA ALA A 220 7.61 -12.69 -10.11
C ALA A 220 7.95 -13.89 -11.00
N THR A 221 7.60 -15.08 -10.57
CA THR A 221 7.84 -16.34 -11.29
C THR A 221 6.63 -17.25 -11.28
N ASP A 222 6.59 -18.21 -12.20
CA ASP A 222 5.57 -19.26 -12.21
C ASP A 222 5.88 -20.33 -11.15
N LYS A 223 4.96 -21.29 -10.97
CA LYS A 223 5.14 -22.39 -10.00
C LYS A 223 6.37 -23.28 -10.27
N SER A 224 6.98 -23.18 -11.46
CA SER A 224 8.22 -23.90 -11.76
C SER A 224 9.46 -23.19 -11.23
N GLY A 225 9.32 -21.99 -10.65
CA GLY A 225 10.43 -21.24 -10.05
C GLY A 225 11.48 -20.81 -11.07
N GLN A 226 11.06 -20.63 -12.33
CA GLN A 226 12.00 -20.27 -13.39
C GLN A 226 12.55 -18.87 -13.18
N PHE A 227 13.86 -18.74 -13.33
CA PHE A 227 14.61 -17.51 -13.10
C PHE A 227 14.55 -16.51 -14.27
N ASN A 228 13.83 -16.83 -15.35
CA ASN A 228 13.49 -15.86 -16.39
C ASN A 228 12.26 -15.08 -15.93
N VAL A 229 12.49 -13.90 -15.38
CA VAL A 229 11.46 -13.11 -14.72
C VAL A 229 11.12 -11.88 -15.55
N SER A 230 9.83 -11.58 -15.61
CA SER A 230 9.30 -10.40 -16.31
C SER A 230 9.12 -9.20 -15.40
N LEU A 231 8.99 -9.44 -14.09
CA LEU A 231 8.62 -8.45 -13.09
C LEU A 231 9.49 -8.57 -11.84
N VAL A 232 9.83 -7.41 -11.29
CA VAL A 232 10.60 -7.26 -10.07
C VAL A 232 9.95 -6.20 -9.19
N TYR A 233 10.00 -6.39 -7.88
CA TYR A 233 9.71 -5.33 -6.93
C TYR A 233 10.93 -5.08 -6.05
N TYR A 234 11.39 -3.84 -6.06
CA TYR A 234 12.57 -3.41 -5.32
C TYR A 234 12.38 -1.97 -4.85
N ASN A 235 12.80 -1.68 -3.62
CA ASN A 235 12.83 -0.34 -3.03
C ASN A 235 11.54 0.50 -3.28
N GLY A 236 10.38 -0.10 -3.03
CA GLY A 236 9.09 0.59 -3.13
C GLY A 236 8.54 0.78 -4.56
N ALA A 237 9.17 0.19 -5.57
CA ALA A 237 8.76 0.31 -6.97
C ALA A 237 8.68 -1.04 -7.69
N TYR A 238 7.79 -1.11 -8.68
CA TYR A 238 7.70 -2.22 -9.62
C TYR A 238 8.58 -1.95 -10.83
N TYR A 239 9.16 -3.00 -11.38
CA TYR A 239 9.96 -2.97 -12.59
C TYR A 239 9.48 -4.08 -13.52
N TYR A 240 9.47 -3.80 -14.82
CA TYR A 240 9.25 -4.82 -15.84
C TYR A 240 10.40 -4.82 -16.84
N PHE A 241 10.69 -5.99 -17.41
CA PHE A 241 11.72 -6.09 -18.45
C PHE A 241 11.11 -5.82 -19.83
N GLN A 242 11.65 -4.84 -20.55
CA GLN A 242 11.26 -4.55 -21.92
C GLN A 242 12.21 -5.24 -22.90
N GLY A 243 11.69 -6.18 -23.68
CA GLY A 243 12.46 -6.87 -24.71
C GLY A 243 12.66 -6.03 -25.98
N ASN A 244 13.51 -6.49 -26.89
CA ASN A 244 13.83 -5.82 -28.17
C ASN A 244 12.61 -5.49 -29.06
N ASN A 245 11.49 -6.19 -28.89
CA ASN A 245 10.24 -5.93 -29.62
C ASN A 245 9.33 -4.86 -28.97
N GLY A 246 9.81 -4.18 -27.91
CA GLY A 246 9.06 -3.18 -27.15
C GLY A 246 7.96 -3.77 -26.26
N LYS A 247 7.82 -5.10 -26.21
CA LYS A 247 6.89 -5.80 -25.32
C LYS A 247 7.59 -6.21 -24.04
N THR A 248 6.80 -6.50 -23.02
CA THR A 248 7.30 -7.11 -21.78
C THR A 248 7.89 -8.48 -22.09
N GLY A 249 9.19 -8.61 -21.86
CA GLY A 249 9.99 -9.82 -22.05
C GLY A 249 10.32 -10.48 -20.71
N ALA A 250 11.43 -11.22 -20.68
CA ALA A 250 11.98 -11.78 -19.45
C ALA A 250 13.50 -11.66 -19.47
N SER A 251 14.08 -11.52 -18.28
CA SER A 251 15.52 -11.55 -18.07
C SER A 251 15.84 -12.51 -16.93
N SER A 252 17.01 -13.14 -16.97
CA SER A 252 17.48 -13.97 -15.87
C SER A 252 17.70 -13.12 -14.62
N MET A 253 17.00 -13.43 -13.52
CA MET A 253 17.21 -12.85 -12.21
C MET A 253 16.95 -13.91 -11.12
N THR A 254 17.92 -14.05 -10.23
CA THR A 254 17.93 -14.95 -9.06
C THR A 254 18.50 -14.17 -7.89
N ASP A 255 18.78 -14.82 -6.74
CA ASP A 255 19.67 -14.25 -5.72
C ASP A 255 20.86 -13.54 -6.39
N ALA A 256 20.89 -12.21 -6.24
CA ALA A 256 21.61 -11.35 -7.15
C ALA A 256 22.99 -11.01 -6.61
N ASN A 257 23.95 -10.90 -7.53
CA ASN A 257 25.15 -10.12 -7.29
C ASN A 257 24.85 -8.64 -7.58
N ALA A 258 25.64 -7.72 -7.02
CA ALA A 258 25.42 -6.26 -7.10
C ALA A 258 25.09 -5.76 -8.52
N SER A 259 25.67 -6.38 -9.56
CA SER A 259 25.45 -6.02 -10.97
C SER A 259 23.99 -6.09 -11.45
N THR A 260 23.15 -6.93 -10.84
CA THR A 260 21.75 -7.09 -11.27
C THR A 260 20.86 -6.01 -10.66
N ILE A 261 21.18 -5.57 -9.45
CA ILE A 261 20.46 -4.48 -8.77
C ILE A 261 20.84 -3.12 -9.34
N GLU A 262 22.11 -2.92 -9.71
CA GLU A 262 22.54 -1.69 -10.40
C GLU A 262 21.71 -1.45 -11.69
N LYS A 263 21.37 -2.51 -12.44
CA LYS A 263 20.49 -2.41 -13.62
C LYS A 263 19.08 -1.92 -13.29
N LEU A 264 18.57 -2.17 -12.08
CA LEU A 264 17.28 -1.64 -11.61
C LEU A 264 17.40 -0.20 -11.16
N LYS A 265 18.51 0.17 -10.51
CA LYS A 265 18.79 1.55 -10.11
C LYS A 265 18.94 2.47 -11.34
N GLU A 266 19.50 1.95 -12.42
CA GLU A 266 19.65 2.63 -13.72
C GLU A 266 18.44 2.49 -14.65
N ALA A 267 17.34 1.88 -14.20
CA ALA A 267 16.18 1.63 -15.04
C ALA A 267 15.53 2.95 -15.51
N ALA A 268 15.13 3.00 -16.78
CA ALA A 268 14.38 4.12 -17.33
C ALA A 268 12.96 4.17 -16.73
N SER A 269 12.37 5.36 -16.65
CA SER A 269 11.00 5.53 -16.20
C SER A 269 10.01 5.10 -17.29
N ASN A 270 8.87 4.52 -16.91
CA ASN A 270 7.78 4.22 -17.85
C ASN A 270 7.03 5.47 -18.35
N ALA A 271 7.33 6.66 -17.80
CA ALA A 271 6.84 7.93 -18.27
C ALA A 271 7.75 8.56 -19.35
N ASP A 272 8.96 8.05 -19.52
CA ASP A 272 9.91 8.52 -20.53
C ASP A 272 9.59 8.00 -21.94
N ASP A 273 10.25 8.55 -22.96
CA ASP A 273 10.19 8.00 -24.32
C ASP A 273 10.97 6.67 -24.40
N LEU A 274 10.22 5.56 -24.45
CA LEU A 274 10.75 4.20 -24.50
C LEU A 274 11.01 3.68 -25.92
N SER A 275 10.82 4.50 -26.97
CA SER A 275 10.90 4.05 -28.37
C SER A 275 12.24 3.39 -28.75
N ASN A 276 13.33 3.83 -28.11
CA ASN A 276 14.69 3.30 -28.32
C ASN A 276 15.18 2.40 -27.18
N VAL A 277 14.37 2.17 -26.14
CA VAL A 277 14.76 1.37 -24.99
C VAL A 277 14.50 -0.10 -25.28
N LYS A 278 15.56 -0.91 -25.27
CA LYS A 278 15.52 -2.33 -25.66
C LYS A 278 16.36 -3.16 -24.71
N ASP A 279 15.84 -4.32 -24.34
CA ASP A 279 16.47 -5.29 -23.44
C ASP A 279 16.93 -4.66 -22.11
N LYS A 280 16.04 -3.84 -21.52
CA LYS A 280 16.28 -3.09 -20.28
C LYS A 280 15.12 -3.19 -19.31
N TRP A 281 15.45 -3.01 -18.04
CA TRP A 281 14.46 -2.82 -16.98
C TRP A 281 13.85 -1.42 -17.08
N ILE A 282 12.54 -1.37 -16.92
CA ILE A 282 11.75 -0.14 -16.88
C ILE A 282 11.09 -0.06 -15.51
N ARG A 283 11.26 1.07 -14.84
CA ARG A 283 10.60 1.40 -13.58
C ARG A 283 9.17 1.85 -13.84
N ILE A 284 8.23 1.31 -13.07
CA ILE A 284 6.83 1.75 -13.08
C ILE A 284 6.69 2.86 -12.05
N ASP A 285 6.45 4.09 -12.51
CA ASP A 285 6.17 5.21 -11.63
C ASP A 285 4.74 5.17 -11.09
N LYS A 286 4.60 5.73 -9.88
CA LYS A 286 3.34 5.82 -9.14
C LYS A 286 2.40 6.85 -9.75
#